data_AF-A0A2W2AKX6-F1
#
_entry.id   AF-A0A2W2AKX6-F1
#
_cell.length_a   1.000
_cell.length_b   1.000
_cell.length_c   1.000
_cell.angle_alpha   90.00
_cell.angle_beta   90.00
_cell.angle_gamma   90.00
#
_symmetry.space_group_name_H-M   'P 1'
#
loop_
_entity.id
_entity.type
_entity.pdbx_description
1 polymer ?
#
loop_
_entity_poly.entity_id
_entity_poly.type
_entity_poly.pdbx_seq_one_letter_code
_entity_poly.pdbx_strand_id
1 'polypeptide(L)' 'MPNPKRRHSQQRGAKRRTHYKAVAATWSIDPVTGESHLRHRAHWVEGKLYYRGKVVMDKTPATEAGESNQ' A
#
# COMPACT_ATOMS: atom_id res chain seq x y z
N MET A 1 -16.22 -1.15 -39.43
CA MET A 1 -15.93 -0.41 -38.18
C MET A 1 -15.63 1.03 -38.52
N PRO A 2 -15.97 2.00 -37.65
CA PRO A 2 -15.64 3.40 -37.89
C PRO A 2 -14.14 3.62 -37.76
N ASN A 3 -13.46 3.93 -38.87
CA ASN A 3 -12.05 4.30 -38.86
C ASN A 3 -11.91 5.83 -38.77
N PRO A 4 -10.95 6.35 -37.99
CA PRO A 4 -10.74 7.79 -37.89
C PRO A 4 -10.32 8.35 -39.26
N LYS A 5 -11.11 9.31 -39.77
CA LYS A 5 -10.82 9.95 -41.07
C LYS A 5 -9.50 10.71 -41.08
N ARG A 6 -9.06 11.22 -39.94
CA ARG A 6 -7.81 12.00 -39.78
C ARG A 6 -7.15 11.72 -38.44
N ARG A 7 -5.83 11.93 -38.39
CA ARG A 7 -5.06 11.93 -37.14
C ARG A 7 -5.49 13.11 -36.26
N HIS A 8 -5.67 12.86 -34.96
CA HIS A 8 -5.91 13.93 -33.99
C HIS A 8 -4.63 14.74 -33.72
N SER A 9 -4.79 16.05 -33.50
CA SER A 9 -3.66 16.91 -33.13
C SER A 9 -3.07 16.51 -31.77
N GLN A 10 -1.78 16.77 -31.60
CA GLN A 10 -1.09 16.53 -30.33
C GLN A 10 -1.74 17.34 -29.19
N GLN A 11 -2.17 18.57 -29.47
CA GLN A 11 -2.89 19.43 -28.53
C GLN A 11 -4.19 18.79 -28.03
N ARG A 12 -4.98 18.19 -28.94
CA ARG A 12 -6.23 17.47 -28.56
C ARG A 12 -5.91 16.26 -27.68
N GLY A 13 -4.87 15.50 -28.04
CA GLY A 13 -4.42 14.35 -27.25
C GLY A 13 -3.94 14.74 -25.85
N ALA A 14 -3.20 15.85 -25.73
CA ALA A 14 -2.74 16.38 -24.46
C ALA A 14 -3.93 16.84 -23.59
N LYS A 15 -4.86 17.63 -24.16
CA LYS A 15 -6.09 18.07 -23.49
C LYS A 15 -6.93 16.90 -22.99
N ARG A 16 -7.09 15.84 -23.80
CA ARG A 16 -7.83 14.63 -23.39
C ARG A 16 -7.19 13.91 -22.19
N ARG A 17 -5.85 13.89 -22.10
CA ARG A 17 -5.11 13.22 -21.03
C ARG A 17 -4.95 14.05 -19.75
N THR A 18 -5.51 15.26 -19.70
CA THR A 18 -5.42 16.13 -18.51
C THR A 18 -6.09 15.54 -17.28
N HIS A 19 -7.16 14.76 -17.43
CA HIS A 19 -7.88 14.13 -16.31
C HIS A 19 -7.36 12.73 -15.95
N TYR A 20 -6.49 12.13 -16.77
CA TYR A 20 -5.89 10.83 -16.49
C TYR A 20 -4.69 11.00 -15.54
N LYS A 21 -5.00 11.19 -14.25
CA LYS A 21 -4.01 11.45 -13.19
C LYS A 21 -4.02 10.32 -12.17
N ALA A 22 -2.83 10.00 -11.65
CA ALA A 22 -2.70 9.10 -10.52
C ALA A 22 -3.23 9.79 -9.26
N VAL A 23 -4.03 9.07 -8.48
CA VAL A 23 -4.51 9.53 -7.17
C VAL A 23 -3.60 8.95 -6.10
N ALA A 24 -3.06 9.81 -5.24
CA ALA A 24 -2.27 9.36 -4.10
C ALA A 24 -3.16 8.63 -3.09
N ALA A 25 -2.70 7.47 -2.62
CA ALA A 25 -3.37 6.76 -1.54
C ALA A 25 -3.24 7.51 -0.21
N THR A 26 -4.22 7.34 0.68
CA THR A 26 -4.16 7.91 2.03
C THR A 26 -3.33 7.01 2.95
N TRP A 27 -2.20 7.55 3.41
CA TRP A 27 -1.30 6.91 4.35
C TRP A 27 -1.56 7.41 5.78
N SER A 28 -1.30 6.56 6.76
CA SER A 28 -1.38 6.89 8.18
C SER A 28 -0.20 6.23 8.90
N ILE A 29 0.24 6.82 10.00
CA ILE A 29 1.35 6.28 10.80
C ILE A 29 0.75 5.44 11.92
N ASP A 30 1.28 4.23 12.14
CA ASP A 30 0.91 3.45 13.32
C ASP A 30 1.60 4.04 14.56
N PRO A 31 0.87 4.42 15.62
CA PRO A 31 1.48 4.92 16.85
C PRO A 31 2.38 3.90 17.57
N VAL A 32 2.21 2.60 17.35
CA VAL A 32 2.98 1.57 18.09
C VAL A 32 4.29 1.24 17.39
N THR A 33 4.27 0.99 16.08
CA THR A 33 5.47 0.62 15.32
C THR A 33 6.16 1.80 14.65
N GLY A 34 5.48 2.95 14.52
CA GLY A 34 5.99 4.10 13.78
C GLY A 34 5.98 3.94 12.25
N GLU A 35 5.54 2.79 11.73
CA GLU A 35 5.52 2.53 10.29
C GLU A 35 4.30 3.15 9.59
N SER A 36 4.48 3.56 8.34
CA SER A 36 3.40 4.07 7.49
C SER A 36 2.60 2.92 6.88
N HIS A 37 1.29 2.93 7.06
CA HIS A 37 0.37 1.95 6.49
C HIS A 37 -0.76 2.65 5.71
N LEU A 38 -1.41 1.91 4.81
CA LEU A 38 -2.62 2.38 4.16
C LEU A 38 -3.73 2.52 5.20
N ARG A 39 -4.42 3.66 5.17
CA ARG A 39 -5.46 3.96 6.17
C ARG A 39 -6.54 2.87 6.18
N HIS A 40 -6.91 2.45 7.39
CA HIS A 40 -7.87 1.37 7.68
C HIS A 40 -7.45 -0.02 7.17
N ARG A 41 -6.15 -0.28 6.97
CA ARG A 41 -5.63 -1.60 6.64
C ARG A 41 -4.65 -2.05 7.71
N ALA A 42 -4.58 -3.37 7.93
CA ALA A 42 -3.55 -3.98 8.75
C ALA A 42 -2.23 -4.07 7.95
N HIS A 43 -1.10 -4.00 8.64
CA HIS A 43 0.24 -4.07 8.05
C HIS A 43 1.12 -5.04 8.83
N TRP A 44 2.06 -5.66 8.13
CA TRP A 44 3.00 -6.62 8.70
C TRP A 44 4.26 -5.88 9.14
N VAL A 45 4.64 -6.04 10.40
CA VAL A 45 5.89 -5.53 10.97
C VAL A 45 6.55 -6.67 11.73
N GLU A 46 7.79 -6.99 11.38
CA GLU A 46 8.60 -8.02 12.08
C GLU A 46 7.88 -9.37 12.27
N GLY A 47 7.11 -9.81 11.27
CA GLY A 47 6.39 -11.10 11.32
C GLY A 47 5.08 -11.08 12.12
N LYS A 48 4.68 -9.92 12.64
CA LYS A 48 3.41 -9.69 13.33
C LYS A 48 2.51 -8.77 12.51
N LEU A 49 1.22 -9.08 12.45
CA LEU A 49 0.22 -8.28 11.75
C LEU A 49 -0.37 -7.27 12.73
N TYR A 50 -0.15 -5.98 12.50
CA TYR A 50 -0.65 -4.90 13.33
C TYR A 50 -1.89 -4.24 12.73
N TYR A 51 -2.85 -3.90 13.58
CA TYR A 51 -3.99 -3.07 13.24
C TYR A 51 -4.41 -2.23 14.44
N ARG A 52 -4.50 -0.90 14.26
CA ARG A 52 -4.89 0.04 15.32
C ARG A 52 -4.04 -0.14 16.60
N GLY A 53 -2.74 -0.36 16.45
CA GLY A 53 -1.79 -0.56 17.56
C GLY A 53 -1.92 -1.89 18.29
N LYS A 54 -2.69 -2.85 17.78
CA LYS A 54 -2.81 -4.20 18.36
C LYS A 54 -2.26 -5.25 17.39
N VAL A 55 -1.64 -6.28 17.95
CA VAL A 55 -1.28 -7.48 17.20
C VAL A 55 -2.54 -8.28 16.90
N VAL A 56 -2.79 -8.56 15.63
CA VAL A 56 -3.92 -9.34 15.13
C VAL A 56 -3.50 -10.79 14.88
N MET A 57 -2.29 -10.99 14.34
CA MET A 57 -1.75 -12.32 14.04
C MET A 57 -0.23 -12.32 14.20
N ASP A 58 0.30 -13.37 14.82
CA ASP A 58 1.73 -13.66 14.85
C ASP A 58 2.00 -14.82 13.89
N LYS A 59 2.85 -14.57 12.87
CA LYS A 59 3.27 -15.59 11.90
C LYS A 59 4.71 -16.05 12.16
N THR A 60 5.33 -15.58 13.23
CA THR A 60 6.61 -16.12 13.68
C THR A 60 6.46 -17.62 13.92
N PRO A 61 7.27 -18.48 13.24
CA PRO A 61 7.25 -19.90 13.53
C PRO A 61 7.63 -20.10 15.00
N ALA A 62 6.96 -21.03 15.69
CA ALA A 62 7.12 -21.32 17.11
C ALA A 62 8.47 -22.00 17.45
N THR A 63 9.58 -21.45 16.97
CA THR A 63 10.92 -21.98 17.18
C THR A 63 11.83 -20.84 17.63
N GLU A 64 11.68 -20.40 18.88
CA GLU A 64 12.74 -19.94 19.80
C GLU A 64 12.13 -19.91 21.21
N ALA A 65 11.63 -21.06 21.66
CA ALA A 65 11.32 -21.33 23.05
C ALA A 65 12.45 -22.18 23.62
N GLY A 66 13.44 -21.52 24.22
CA GLY A 66 14.43 -22.17 25.08
C GLY A 66 15.87 -22.02 24.62
N GLU A 67 16.54 -20.98 25.10
CA GLU A 67 17.92 -21.10 25.58
C GLU A 67 18.15 -20.01 26.65
N SER A 68 17.71 -20.34 27.87
CA SER A 68 18.18 -19.73 29.10
C SER A 68 19.27 -20.62 29.70
N ASN A 69 20.46 -20.04 29.89
CA ASN A 69 21.60 -20.53 30.68
C ASN A 69 22.33 -21.81 30.24
N GLN A 70 23.56 -21.62 29.74
CA GLN A 70 24.76 -22.02 30.48
C GLN A 70 25.76 -20.87 30.52
#